data_AF-A0AA88R3S5-F1
#
_entry.id   AF-A0AA88R3S5-F1
#
_cell.length_a   1.000
_cell.length_b   1.000
_cell.length_c   1.000
_cell.angle_alpha   90.00
_cell.angle_beta   90.00
_cell.angle_gamma   90.00
#
_symmetry.space_group_name_H-M   'P 1'
#
loop_
_entity.id
_entity.type
_entity.pdbx_description
1 polymer ?
#
loop_
_entity_poly.entity_id
_entity_poly.type
_entity_poly.pdbx_seq_one_letter_code
_entity_poly.pdbx_strand_id
1 'polypeptide(L)'
;EFTIFWFADLAFVDRADIKAYVGPPTLQARYEILRSCMQELVRTGILSKSQDGDNVILPNYASLKEKLSTAVTPEFKTSLSLSKQLLEAAEACEGLSGRSLRKLPFLAHSALANPYICDPSQFLCTVIDTIRRERSEMPD
;
A
#
# COMPACT_ATOMS: atom_id res chain seq x y z
N GLU A 1 -5.86 1.52 -25.09
CA GLU A 1 -4.72 1.53 -24.14
C GLU A 1 -3.37 1.32 -24.86
N PHE A 2 -2.85 2.30 -25.62
CA PHE A 2 -1.52 2.15 -26.26
C PHE A 2 -0.80 3.50 -26.52
N THR A 3 -1.14 4.55 -25.77
CA THR A 3 -0.70 5.92 -26.10
C THR A 3 0.67 6.30 -25.52
N ILE A 4 1.14 5.59 -24.48
CA ILE A 4 2.40 5.95 -23.78
C ILE A 4 3.64 5.62 -24.62
N PHE A 5 3.56 4.65 -25.54
CA PHE A 5 4.71 4.21 -26.35
C PHE A 5 5.02 5.14 -27.54
N TRP A 6 4.07 5.99 -27.97
CA TRP A 6 4.30 6.93 -29.08
C TRP A 6 5.00 8.24 -28.66
N PHE A 7 5.20 8.46 -27.36
CA PHE A 7 5.94 9.64 -26.89
C PHE A 7 7.45 9.40 -26.78
N ALA A 8 7.89 8.14 -26.87
CA ALA A 8 9.30 7.81 -26.96
C ALA A 8 9.79 7.97 -28.41
N ASP A 9 10.97 8.54 -28.58
CA ASP A 9 11.60 8.69 -29.90
C ASP A 9 11.68 7.32 -30.60
N LEU A 10 11.16 7.24 -31.83
CA LEU A 10 11.16 6.01 -32.63
C LEU A 10 12.58 5.45 -32.79
N ALA A 11 13.60 6.32 -32.83
CA ALA A 11 15.01 5.92 -32.90
C ALA A 11 15.53 5.32 -31.59
N PHE A 12 14.97 5.71 -30.43
CA PHE A 12 15.31 5.11 -29.14
C PHE A 12 14.69 3.72 -29.00
N VAL A 13 13.44 3.57 -29.44
CA VAL A 13 12.77 2.28 -29.50
C VAL A 13 13.55 1.35 -30.43
N ASP A 14 13.88 1.75 -31.66
CA ASP A 14 14.56 0.87 -32.62
C ASP A 14 15.90 0.30 -32.11
N ARG A 15 16.63 1.05 -31.28
CA ARG A 15 17.92 0.64 -30.72
C ARG A 15 17.85 -0.11 -29.38
N ALA A 16 16.68 -0.27 -28.79
CA ALA A 16 16.53 -0.98 -27.52
C ALA A 16 16.42 -2.50 -27.72
N ASP A 17 17.33 -3.27 -27.10
CA ASP A 17 17.31 -4.74 -27.12
C ASP A 17 16.08 -5.34 -26.42
N ILE A 18 15.55 -4.64 -25.39
CA ILE A 18 14.38 -5.07 -24.63
C ILE A 18 13.38 -3.92 -24.54
N LYS A 19 12.14 -4.21 -24.94
CA LYS A 19 10.99 -3.32 -24.81
C LYS A 19 9.94 -4.02 -23.97
N ALA A 20 9.71 -3.50 -22.77
CA ALA A 20 8.70 -4.02 -21.87
C ALA A 20 7.75 -2.90 -21.44
N TYR A 21 6.45 -3.14 -21.62
CA TYR A 21 5.42 -2.30 -21.03
C TYR A 21 5.22 -2.72 -19.57
N VAL A 22 5.40 -1.78 -18.65
CA VAL A 22 5.06 -1.96 -17.24
C VAL A 22 3.74 -1.24 -16.99
N GLY A 23 2.66 -2.02 -16.89
CA GLY A 23 1.32 -1.51 -16.64
C GLY A 23 1.11 -0.97 -15.22
N PRO A 24 -0.10 -0.46 -14.92
CA PRO A 24 -0.45 -0.02 -13.57
C PRO A 24 -0.32 -1.16 -12.55
N PRO A 25 -0.04 -0.83 -11.27
CA PRO A 25 0.23 -1.83 -10.25
C PRO A 25 -1.01 -2.69 -9.96
N THR A 26 -0.83 -4.02 -10.02
CA THR A 26 -1.85 -5.00 -9.64
C THR A 26 -2.20 -4.90 -8.15
N LEU A 27 -3.36 -5.43 -7.72
CA LEU A 27 -3.74 -5.43 -6.30
C LEU A 27 -2.64 -6.01 -5.40
N GLN A 28 -2.02 -7.12 -5.82
CA GLN A 28 -0.88 -7.72 -5.12
C GLN A 28 0.29 -6.73 -5.00
N ALA A 29 0.65 -6.03 -6.08
CA ALA A 29 1.72 -5.05 -6.06
C ALA A 29 1.38 -3.86 -5.14
N ARG A 30 0.13 -3.37 -5.18
CA ARG A 30 -0.35 -2.30 -4.28
C ARG A 30 -0.26 -2.73 -2.81
N TYR A 31 -0.69 -3.94 -2.50
CA TYR A 31 -0.60 -4.51 -1.16
C TYR A 31 0.85 -4.61 -0.70
N GLU A 32 1.75 -5.19 -1.49
CA GLU A 32 3.17 -5.34 -1.09
C GLU A 32 3.88 -3.98 -0.93
N ILE A 33 3.55 -2.99 -1.77
CA ILE A 33 4.06 -1.63 -1.61
C ILE A 33 3.62 -1.07 -0.24
N LEU A 34 2.32 -1.05 0.05
CA LEU A 34 1.80 -0.54 1.31
C LEU A 34 2.34 -1.32 2.52
N ARG A 35 2.42 -2.65 2.41
CA ARG A 35 3.00 -3.53 3.44
C ARG A 35 4.44 -3.15 3.76
N SER A 36 5.27 -2.97 2.74
CA SER A 36 6.67 -2.59 2.91
C SER A 36 6.79 -1.22 3.60
N CYS A 37 5.92 -0.26 3.23
CA CYS A 37 5.87 1.04 3.87
C CYS A 37 5.47 0.93 5.35
N MET A 38 4.43 0.14 5.67
CA MET A 38 4.00 -0.09 7.06
C MET A 38 5.12 -0.70 7.91
N GLN A 39 5.78 -1.73 7.39
CA GLN A 39 6.89 -2.40 8.07
C GLN A 39 8.05 -1.43 8.31
N GLU A 40 8.36 -0.56 7.34
CA GLU A 40 9.39 0.45 7.46
C GLU A 40 9.05 1.53 8.51
N LEU A 41 7.78 1.96 8.57
CA LEU A 41 7.32 2.91 9.60
C LEU A 41 7.36 2.32 11.02
N VAL A 42 7.06 1.03 11.16
CA VAL A 42 7.24 0.31 12.44
C VAL A 42 8.73 0.14 12.77
N ARG A 43 9.56 -0.21 11.77
CA ARG A 43 11.02 -0.41 11.94
C ARG A 43 11.73 0.88 12.38
N THR A 44 11.30 2.02 11.85
CA THR A 44 11.83 3.35 12.21
C THR A 44 11.24 3.91 13.50
N GLY A 45 10.22 3.27 14.07
CA GLY A 45 9.58 3.70 15.31
C GLY A 45 8.62 4.87 15.14
N ILE A 46 8.22 5.20 13.91
CA ILE A 46 7.21 6.23 13.63
C ILE A 46 5.82 5.73 14.05
N LEU A 47 5.52 4.46 13.78
CA LEU A 47 4.32 3.80 14.30
C LEU A 47 4.65 3.14 15.63
N SER A 48 3.78 3.36 16.63
CA SER A 48 3.93 2.76 17.94
C SER A 48 3.79 1.25 17.83
N LYS A 49 4.72 0.51 18.46
CA LYS A 49 4.43 -0.88 18.81
C LYS A 49 3.25 -0.84 19.76
N SER A 50 2.19 -1.60 19.49
CA SER A 50 1.10 -1.77 20.46
C SER A 50 1.70 -2.07 21.83
N GLN A 51 1.05 -1.65 22.92
CA GLN A 51 1.62 -1.70 24.29
C GLN A 51 2.00 -3.10 24.82
N ASP A 52 1.83 -4.13 24.00
CA ASP A 52 2.36 -5.46 24.18
C ASP A 52 3.41 -5.67 23.08
N GLY A 53 4.66 -5.99 23.44
CA GLY A 53 5.88 -5.92 22.61
C GLY A 53 5.94 -6.80 21.35
N ASP A 54 4.80 -7.14 20.78
CA ASP A 54 4.63 -7.90 19.56
C ASP A 54 5.03 -7.03 18.35
N ASN A 55 6.00 -7.52 17.58
CA ASN A 55 6.35 -6.88 16.33
C ASN A 55 5.16 -7.08 15.38
N VAL A 56 4.62 -6.00 14.80
CA VAL A 56 3.53 -6.07 13.83
C VAL A 56 4.02 -6.82 12.58
N ILE A 57 3.82 -8.14 12.55
CA ILE A 57 4.19 -8.99 11.42
C ILE A 57 3.00 -9.07 10.47
N LEU A 58 3.09 -8.30 9.39
CA LEU A 58 2.15 -8.34 8.27
C LEU A 58 2.53 -9.50 7.32
N PRO A 59 1.60 -10.43 7.01
CA PRO A 59 1.84 -11.49 6.04
C PRO A 59 1.95 -10.92 4.61
N ASN A 60 2.69 -11.64 3.74
CA ASN A 60 2.69 -11.34 2.31
C ASN A 60 1.30 -11.62 1.69
N TYR A 61 1.07 -11.10 0.49
CA TYR A 61 -0.23 -11.21 -0.17
C TYR A 61 -0.69 -12.65 -0.37
N ALA A 62 0.22 -13.57 -0.74
CA ALA A 62 -0.10 -14.97 -0.95
C ALA A 62 -0.55 -15.66 0.35
N SER A 63 0.21 -15.48 1.43
CA SER A 63 -0.11 -15.99 2.76
C SER A 63 -1.39 -15.37 3.33
N LEU A 64 -1.65 -14.09 3.07
CA LEU A 64 -2.92 -13.46 3.46
C LEU A 64 -4.10 -14.10 2.72
N LYS A 65 -3.97 -14.31 1.42
CA LYS A 65 -5.01 -14.93 0.58
C LYS A 65 -5.35 -16.34 1.04
N GLU A 66 -4.35 -17.15 1.37
CA GLU A 66 -4.53 -18.49 1.94
C GLU A 66 -5.24 -18.45 3.31
N LYS A 67 -4.84 -17.53 4.19
CA LYS A 67 -5.48 -17.35 5.51
C LYS A 67 -6.95 -16.92 5.40
N LEU A 68 -7.30 -16.12 4.39
CA LEU A 68 -8.68 -15.72 4.11
C LEU A 68 -9.54 -16.90 3.64
N SER A 69 -8.97 -17.86 2.91
CA SER A 69 -9.69 -19.05 2.43
C SER A 69 -9.93 -20.13 3.49
N THR A 70 -9.15 -20.16 4.58
CA THR A 70 -9.09 -21.31 5.52
C THR A 70 -9.65 -20.97 6.92
N ALA A 71 -10.47 -19.94 7.06
CA ALA A 71 -10.76 -19.29 8.34
C ALA A 71 -11.40 -20.17 9.43
N VAL A 72 -10.60 -20.78 10.32
CA VAL A 72 -11.05 -21.34 11.63
C VAL A 72 -9.91 -21.33 12.69
N THR A 73 -9.56 -20.19 13.31
CA THR A 73 -8.93 -20.18 14.66
C THR A 73 -8.92 -18.79 15.31
N PRO A 74 -9.26 -18.66 16.61
CA PRO A 74 -9.49 -17.37 17.29
C PRO A 74 -8.24 -16.64 17.82
N GLU A 75 -7.03 -17.17 17.69
CA GLU A 75 -5.82 -16.61 18.35
C GLU A 75 -5.08 -15.52 17.54
N PHE A 76 -5.53 -15.23 16.31
CA PHE A 76 -4.89 -14.26 15.40
C PHE A 76 -5.72 -13.00 15.13
N LYS A 77 -6.74 -12.69 15.95
CA LYS A 77 -7.74 -11.65 15.63
C LYS A 77 -7.14 -10.27 15.30
N THR A 78 -6.12 -9.82 16.05
CA THR A 78 -5.53 -8.48 15.87
C THR A 78 -4.60 -8.39 14.66
N SER A 79 -3.74 -9.39 14.43
CA SER A 79 -2.90 -9.44 13.22
C SER A 79 -3.75 -9.61 11.96
N LEU A 80 -4.83 -10.39 12.06
CA LEU A 80 -5.79 -10.58 10.97
C LEU A 80 -6.59 -9.31 10.67
N SER A 81 -7.03 -8.55 11.69
CA SER A 81 -7.75 -7.29 11.47
C SER A 81 -6.89 -6.25 10.77
N LEU A 82 -5.64 -6.09 11.21
CA LEU A 82 -4.69 -5.14 10.59
C LEU A 82 -4.34 -5.55 9.15
N SER A 83 -4.16 -6.85 8.90
CA SER A 83 -3.94 -7.37 7.54
C SER A 83 -5.14 -7.14 6.62
N LYS A 84 -6.37 -7.23 7.13
CA LYS A 84 -7.60 -6.91 6.40
C LYS A 84 -7.71 -5.41 6.09
N GLN A 85 -7.40 -4.54 7.05
CA GLN A 85 -7.36 -3.09 6.82
C GLN A 85 -6.32 -2.70 5.76
N LEU A 86 -5.16 -3.37 5.77
CA LEU A 86 -4.13 -3.16 4.76
C LEU A 86 -4.60 -3.61 3.37
N LEU A 87 -5.34 -4.71 3.28
CA LEU A 87 -5.94 -5.18 2.03
C LEU A 87 -6.98 -4.18 1.51
N GLU A 88 -7.86 -3.68 2.37
CA GLU A 88 -8.84 -2.64 2.02
C GLU A 88 -8.15 -1.37 1.50
N ALA A 89 -7.07 -0.93 2.16
CA ALA A 89 -6.27 0.20 1.67
C ALA A 89 -5.66 -0.08 0.28
N ALA A 90 -5.19 -1.32 0.04
CA ALA A 90 -4.66 -1.71 -1.27
C ALA A 90 -5.73 -1.74 -2.36
N GLU A 91 -6.97 -2.12 -2.02
CA GLU A 91 -8.12 -2.07 -2.93
C GLU A 91 -8.49 -0.60 -3.25
N ALA A 92 -8.55 0.27 -2.25
CA ALA A 92 -8.85 1.69 -2.41
C ALA A 92 -7.86 2.43 -3.33
N CYS A 93 -6.61 1.95 -3.36
CA CYS A 93 -5.53 2.44 -4.21
C CYS A 93 -5.64 2.07 -5.71
N GLU A 94 -6.71 1.41 -6.15
CA GLU A 94 -6.93 1.12 -7.57
C GLU A 94 -6.86 2.40 -8.44
N GLY A 95 -6.20 2.29 -9.59
CA GLY A 95 -5.96 3.43 -10.49
C GLY A 95 -4.78 4.32 -10.11
N LEU A 96 -4.20 4.19 -8.91
CA LEU A 96 -3.04 4.97 -8.51
C LEU A 96 -1.75 4.48 -9.17
N SER A 97 -0.91 5.43 -9.60
CA SER A 97 0.43 5.13 -10.11
C SER A 97 1.35 4.63 -8.98
N GLY A 98 2.40 3.88 -9.34
CA GLY A 98 3.44 3.48 -8.38
C GLY A 98 4.10 4.67 -7.65
N ARG A 99 4.17 5.84 -8.30
CA ARG A 99 4.67 7.08 -7.70
C ARG A 99 3.70 7.62 -6.65
N SER A 100 2.40 7.64 -6.95
CA SER A 100 1.35 8.08 -6.01
C SER A 100 1.32 7.17 -4.78
N LEU A 101 1.36 5.84 -4.99
CA LEU A 101 1.39 4.85 -3.91
C LEU A 101 2.51 5.08 -2.89
N ARG A 102 3.73 5.37 -3.36
CA ARG A 102 4.89 5.60 -2.48
C ARG A 102 4.82 6.94 -1.72
N LYS A 103 4.00 7.89 -2.17
CA LYS A 103 3.76 9.16 -1.47
C LYS A 103 2.72 9.04 -0.35
N LEU A 104 1.81 8.08 -0.45
CA LEU A 104 0.72 7.90 0.52
C LEU A 104 1.18 7.82 1.98
N PRO A 105 2.26 7.10 2.35
CA PRO A 105 2.69 7.04 3.74
C PRO A 105 3.04 8.42 4.31
N PHE A 106 3.69 9.26 3.50
CA PHE A 106 4.04 10.63 3.88
C PHE A 106 2.79 11.51 4.02
N LEU A 107 1.89 11.46 3.04
CA LEU A 107 0.65 12.24 3.04
C LEU A 107 -0.25 11.84 4.23
N ALA A 108 -0.43 10.54 4.45
CA ALA A 108 -1.20 10.03 5.57
C ALA A 108 -0.61 10.45 6.91
N HIS A 109 0.72 10.32 7.07
CA HIS A 109 1.40 10.77 8.28
C HIS A 109 1.23 12.29 8.51
N SER A 110 1.33 13.11 7.46
CA SER A 110 1.13 14.56 7.56
C SER A 110 -0.30 14.97 7.93
N ALA A 111 -1.28 14.11 7.64
CA ALA A 111 -2.69 14.34 7.95
C ALA A 111 -3.10 13.87 9.37
N LEU A 112 -2.17 13.27 10.14
CA LEU A 112 -2.45 12.82 11.50
C LEU A 112 -2.54 14.01 12.47
N ALA A 113 -3.50 13.93 13.39
CA ALA A 113 -3.67 14.94 14.45
C ALA A 113 -2.53 14.90 15.50
N ASN A 114 -1.91 13.73 15.72
CA ASN A 114 -0.77 13.58 16.63
C ASN A 114 0.35 12.77 15.94
N PRO A 115 1.49 13.39 15.59
CA PRO A 115 2.57 12.74 14.85
C PRO A 115 3.50 11.88 15.73
N TYR A 116 3.36 11.91 17.06
CA TYR A 116 4.30 11.27 17.98
C TYR A 116 3.83 9.92 18.54
N ILE A 117 2.52 9.65 18.49
CA ILE A 117 1.92 8.40 18.96
C ILE A 117 0.89 8.00 17.91
N CYS A 118 1.23 7.01 17.09
CA CYS A 118 0.37 6.56 16.02
C CYS A 118 0.23 5.04 16.07
N ASP A 119 -0.99 4.60 16.38
CA ASP A 119 -1.36 3.19 16.31
C ASP A 119 -1.42 2.74 14.83
N PRO A 120 -0.86 1.58 14.47
CA PRO A 120 -0.89 1.06 13.10
C PRO A 120 -2.28 0.96 12.47
N SER A 121 -3.32 0.62 13.24
CA SER A 121 -4.70 0.57 12.73
C SER A 121 -5.24 1.97 12.47
N GLN A 122 -4.95 2.94 13.34
CA GLN A 122 -5.30 4.35 13.12
C GLN A 122 -4.58 4.93 11.88
N PHE A 123 -3.31 4.57 11.70
CA PHE A 123 -2.55 4.97 10.52
C PHE A 123 -3.19 4.44 9.24
N LEU A 124 -3.56 3.16 9.18
CA LEU A 124 -4.21 2.57 8.01
C LEU A 124 -5.56 3.23 7.70
N CYS A 125 -6.37 3.57 8.71
CA CYS A 125 -7.58 4.36 8.50
C CYS A 125 -7.25 5.72 7.85
N THR A 126 -6.23 6.41 8.36
CA THR A 126 -5.79 7.71 7.82
C THR A 126 -5.26 7.59 6.38
N VAL A 127 -4.58 6.48 6.05
CA VAL A 127 -4.15 6.17 4.69
C VAL A 127 -5.37 6.02 3.77
N ILE A 128 -6.39 5.27 4.18
CA ILE A 128 -7.63 5.09 3.40
C ILE A 128 -8.31 6.44 3.14
N ASP A 129 -8.43 7.28 4.17
CA ASP A 129 -9.03 8.62 4.02
C ASP A 129 -8.19 9.54 3.12
N THR A 130 -6.86 9.43 3.20
CA THR A 130 -5.95 10.16 2.31
C THR A 130 -6.10 9.71 0.86
N ILE A 131 -6.21 8.40 0.60
CA ILE A 131 -6.47 7.86 -0.74
C ILE A 131 -7.80 8.40 -1.30
N ARG A 132 -8.85 8.42 -0.47
CA ARG A 132 -10.17 8.95 -0.86
C ARG A 132 -10.10 10.43 -1.26
N ARG A 133 -9.33 11.24 -0.51
CA ARG A 133 -9.11 12.67 -0.84
C ARG A 133 -8.33 12.85 -2.14
N GLU A 134 -7.21 12.14 -2.29
CA GLU A 134 -6.39 12.19 -3.52
C GLU A 134 -7.21 11.80 -4.76
N ARG A 135 -8.17 10.88 -4.61
CA ARG A 135 -9.09 10.50 -5.69
C ARG A 135 -10.12 11.58 -6.01
N SER A 136 -10.63 12.30 -5.02
CA SER A 136 -11.55 13.42 -5.26
C SER A 136 -10.88 14.62 -5.94
N GLU A 137 -9.56 14.72 -5.87
CA GLU A 137 -8.78 15.83 -6.45
C GLU A 137 -8.27 15.52 -7.87
N MET A 138 -8.34 14.26 -8.33
CA MET A 138 -7.99 13.91 -9.71
C MET A 138 -9.18 14.19 -10.64
N PRO A 139 -9.07 15.12 -11.61
CA PRO A 139 -10.09 15.28 -12.63
C PRO A 139 -10.17 14.03 -13.53
N ASP A 140 -11.38 13.67 -13.94
CA ASP A 140 -11.67 12.56 -14.88
C ASP A 140 -10.86 12.63 -16.19
#